data_AF-A0A972VGY2-F1
#
_entry.id   AF-A0A972VGY2-F1
#
_cell.length_a   1.000
_cell.length_b   1.000
_cell.length_c   1.000
_cell.angle_alpha   90.00
_cell.angle_beta   90.00
_cell.angle_gamma   90.00
#
_symmetry.space_group_name_H-M   'P 1'
#
loop_
_entity.id
_entity.type
_entity.pdbx_description
1 polymer ?
#
loop_
_entity_poly.entity_id
_entity_poly.type
_entity_poly.pdbx_seq_one_letter_code
_entity_poly.pdbx_strand_id
1 'polypeptide(L)' 'MALIKILCLLLGAPLFLGAVVGHFIVRVRMRSQVNDLDEIYHEFEEDDPAYAKYLIWYKWTLWLASASLLLLFLGVAI' A
#
# COMPACT_ATOMS: atom_id res chain seq x y z
N MET A 1 -23.10 -2.74 -19.70
CA MET A 1 -22.12 -1.70 -19.34
C MET A 1 -22.36 -1.10 -17.96
N ALA A 2 -23.57 -0.60 -17.65
CA ALA A 2 -23.86 0.05 -16.36
C ALA A 2 -23.53 -0.79 -15.10
N LEU A 3 -23.84 -2.10 -15.09
CA LEU A 3 -23.54 -2.97 -13.94
C LEU A 3 -22.03 -3.08 -13.67
N ILE A 4 -21.23 -3.30 -14.71
CA ILE A 4 -19.77 -3.45 -14.61
C ILE A 4 -19.15 -2.16 -14.07
N LYS A 5 -19.61 -1.01 -14.58
CA LYS A 5 -19.21 0.31 -14.10
C LYS A 5 -19.50 0.49 -12.60
N ILE A 6 -20.71 0.15 -12.16
CA ILE A 6 -21.10 0.26 -10.75
C ILE A 6 -20.22 -0.63 -9.89
N LEU A 7 -19.96 -1.88 -10.32
CA LEU A 7 -19.08 -2.79 -9.58
C LEU A 7 -17.64 -2.26 -9.49
N CYS A 8 -17.10 -1.73 -10.58
CA CYS A 8 -15.76 -1.13 -10.60
C CYS A 8 -15.66 0.06 -9.64
N LEU A 9 -16.65 0.95 -9.62
CA LEU A 9 -16.62 2.11 -8.72
C LEU A 9 -16.83 1.71 -7.25
N LEU A 10 -17.79 0.82 -7.01
CA LEU A 10 -18.17 0.41 -5.66
C LEU A 10 -17.09 -0.43 -4.97
N LEU A 11 -16.33 -1.23 -5.73
CA LEU A 11 -15.19 -1.98 -5.20
C LEU A 11 -13.90 -1.15 -5.22
N GLY A 12 -13.63 -0.44 -6.32
CA GLY A 12 -12.38 0.32 -6.48
C GLY A 12 -12.22 1.42 -5.44
N ALA A 13 -13.29 2.15 -5.11
CA ALA A 13 -13.23 3.27 -4.17
C ALA A 13 -12.83 2.86 -2.74
N PRO A 14 -13.49 1.90 -2.08
CA PRO A 14 -13.09 1.47 -0.74
C PRO A 14 -11.74 0.75 -0.74
N LEU A 15 -11.41 -0.02 -1.79
CA LEU A 15 -10.08 -0.64 -1.89
C LEU A 15 -8.98 0.42 -1.99
N PHE A 16 -9.20 1.48 -2.77
CA PHE A 16 -8.23 2.56 -2.91
C PHE A 16 -8.03 3.31 -1.59
N LEU A 17 -9.12 3.69 -0.93
CA LEU A 17 -9.04 4.35 0.38
C LEU A 17 -8.36 3.46 1.42
N GLY A 18 -8.73 2.19 1.50
CA GLY A 18 -8.10 1.23 2.40
C GLY A 18 -6.61 1.04 2.12
N ALA A 19 -6.22 0.97 0.84
CA ALA A 19 -4.83 0.84 0.44
C ALA A 19 -4.01 2.09 0.76
N VAL A 20 -4.54 3.30 0.52
CA VAL A 20 -3.86 4.57 0.83
C VAL A 20 -3.69 4.74 2.34
N VAL A 21 -4.75 4.50 3.11
CA VAL A 21 -4.68 4.57 4.58
C VAL A 21 -3.71 3.51 5.12
N GLY A 22 -3.79 2.29 4.63
CA GLY A 22 -2.87 1.21 4.98
C GLY A 22 -1.41 1.56 4.63
N HIS A 23 -1.17 2.11 3.45
CA HIS A 23 0.15 2.55 3.01
C HIS A 23 0.70 3.65 3.92
N PHE A 24 -0.13 4.62 4.29
CA PHE A 24 0.27 5.68 5.20
C PHE A 24 0.59 5.14 6.59
N ILE A 25 -0.23 4.23 7.12
CA ILE A 25 0.02 3.57 8.42
C ILE A 25 1.33 2.79 8.38
N VAL A 26 1.57 1.99 7.34
CA VAL A 26 2.83 1.23 7.18
C VAL A 26 4.01 2.20 7.13
N ARG A 27 3.90 3.27 6.33
CA ARG A 27 4.97 4.25 6.16
C ARG A 27 5.27 5.04 7.44
N VAL A 28 4.26 5.39 8.24
CA VAL A 28 4.47 6.18 9.47
C VAL A 28 4.87 5.28 10.64
N ARG A 29 4.13 4.19 10.85
CA ARG A 29 4.27 3.37 12.05
C ARG A 29 5.42 2.38 11.96
N MET A 30 5.56 1.69 10.83
CA MET A 30 6.60 0.66 10.70
C MET A 30 7.96 1.28 10.37
N ARG A 31 8.02 2.34 9.55
CA ARG A 31 9.28 3.05 9.29
C ARG A 31 9.88 3.66 10.56
N SER A 32 9.05 4.19 11.46
CA SER A 32 9.54 4.71 12.74
C SER A 32 10.22 3.65 13.60
N GLN A 33 9.78 2.39 13.53
CA GLN A 33 10.42 1.29 14.26
C GLN A 33 11.76 0.86 13.65
N VAL A 34 11.92 1.05 12.34
CA VAL A 34 13.19 0.80 11.63
C VAL A 34 14.18 1.94 11.92
N ASN A 35 13.73 3.19 11.87
CA ASN A 35 14.60 4.37 11.99
C ASN A 35 15.27 4.52 13.38
N ASP A 36 14.67 4.03 14.45
CA ASP A 36 15.30 3.97 15.79
C ASP A 36 16.44 2.93 15.88
N LEU A 37 16.51 1.98 14.92
CA LEU A 37 17.56 0.96 14.82
C LEU A 37 18.67 1.39 13.84
N ASP A 38 18.31 2.19 12.81
CA ASP A 38 19.20 2.63 11.72
C ASP A 38 20.35 3.55 12.18
N GLU A 39 20.17 4.31 13.26
CA GLU A 39 21.19 5.26 13.75
C GLU A 39 22.44 4.55 14.31
N ILE A 40 22.40 3.22 14.48
CA ILE A 40 23.49 2.40 15.03
C ILE A 40 24.02 1.36 14.02
N TYR A 41 23.23 0.88 13.04
CA TYR A 41 23.61 -0.27 12.18
C TYR A 41 23.16 -0.15 10.71
N HIS A 42 23.55 0.92 10.00
CA HIS A 42 23.21 1.12 8.58
C HIS A 42 23.78 0.04 7.63
N GLU A 43 24.82 -0.70 8.02
CA GLU A 43 25.45 -1.75 7.17
C GLU A 43 24.69 -3.08 7.11
N PHE A 44 23.66 -3.30 7.94
CA PHE A 44 22.91 -4.57 8.00
C PHE A 44 21.38 -4.40 7.83
N GLU A 45 20.94 -3.25 7.33
CA GLU A 45 19.52 -2.87 7.21
C GLU A 45 18.69 -3.87 6.36
N GLU A 46 19.32 -4.54 5.39
CA GLU A 46 18.67 -5.55 4.53
C GLU A 46 18.47 -6.90 5.23
N ASP A 47 19.24 -7.22 6.28
CA ASP A 47 19.12 -8.47 7.04
C ASP A 47 18.17 -8.35 8.25
N ASP A 48 17.65 -7.14 8.55
CA ASP A 48 16.71 -6.95 9.65
C ASP A 48 15.32 -7.53 9.30
N PRO A 49 14.83 -8.53 10.06
CA PRO A 49 13.49 -9.09 9.86
C PRO A 49 12.36 -8.05 10.00
N ALA A 50 12.56 -6.95 10.74
CA ALA A 50 11.61 -5.85 10.86
C ALA A 50 11.54 -5.02 9.58
N TYR A 51 12.69 -4.69 8.99
CA TYR A 51 12.76 -3.98 7.70
C TYR A 51 12.19 -4.82 6.55
N ALA A 52 12.51 -6.12 6.51
CA ALA A 52 11.93 -7.04 5.53
C ALA A 52 10.39 -7.09 5.60
N LYS A 53 9.82 -7.13 6.81
CA LYS A 53 8.37 -7.06 7.02
C LYS A 53 7.79 -5.72 6.56
N TYR A 54 8.43 -4.60 6.92
CA TYR A 54 8.03 -3.28 6.45
C TYR A 54 7.97 -3.24 4.92
N LEU A 55 9.03 -3.71 4.25
CA LEU A 55 9.13 -3.71 2.80
C LEU A 55 8.02 -4.55 2.13
N ILE A 56 7.68 -5.70 2.70
CA ILE A 56 6.58 -6.56 2.21
C ILE A 56 5.25 -5.80 2.30
N TRP A 57 4.91 -5.25 3.47
CA TRP A 57 3.66 -4.49 3.65
C TRP A 57 3.59 -3.22 2.80
N TYR A 58 4.72 -2.54 2.66
CA TYR A 58 4.85 -1.36 1.82
C TYR A 58 4.58 -1.70 0.35
N LYS A 59 5.19 -2.77 -0.18
CA LYS A 59 4.96 -3.25 -1.54
C LYS A 59 3.51 -3.66 -1.76
N TRP A 60 2.92 -4.41 -0.83
CA TRP A 60 1.52 -4.85 -0.94
C TRP A 60 0.53 -3.69 -0.96
N THR A 61 0.67 -2.74 -0.04
CA THR A 61 -0.23 -1.57 0.01
C THR A 61 -0.10 -0.70 -1.24
N LEU A 62 1.11 -0.56 -1.79
CA LEU A 62 1.33 0.16 -3.05
C LEU A 62 0.72 -0.57 -4.25
N TRP A 63 0.89 -1.89 -4.34
CA TRP A 63 0.26 -2.72 -5.38
C TRP A 63 -1.27 -2.64 -5.30
N LEU A 64 -1.83 -2.74 -4.10
CA LEU A 64 -3.27 -2.66 -3.88
C LEU A 64 -3.83 -1.28 -4.25
N ALA A 65 -3.12 -0.20 -3.91
CA ALA A 65 -3.49 1.16 -4.31
C ALA A 65 -3.46 1.33 -5.83
N SER A 66 -2.44 0.77 -6.49
CA SER A 66 -2.33 0.83 -7.96
C SER A 66 -3.44 0.02 -8.64
N ALA A 67 -3.71 -1.20 -8.17
CA ALA A 67 -4.75 -2.05 -8.72
C ALA A 67 -6.15 -1.44 -8.55
N SER A 68 -6.45 -0.88 -7.39
CA SER A 68 -7.72 -0.21 -7.12
C SER A 68 -7.90 1.07 -7.95
N LEU A 69 -6.84 1.84 -8.16
CA LEU A 69 -6.86 3.00 -9.06
C LEU A 69 -7.16 2.59 -10.51
N LEU A 70 -6.55 1.51 -11.01
CA LEU A 70 -6.86 0.97 -12.33
C LEU A 70 -8.33 0.53 -12.44
N LEU A 71 -8.87 -0.07 -11.38
CA LEU A 71 -10.25 -0.52 -11.32
C LEU A 71 -11.24 0.66 -11.35
N LEU A 72 -10.93 1.73 -10.62
CA LEU A 72 -11.67 3.00 -10.67
C LEU A 72 -11.61 3.63 -12.06
N PHE A 73 -10.42 3.69 -12.66
CA PHE A 73 -10.23 4.22 -14.01
C PHE A 73 -11.09 3.46 -15.03
N LEU A 74 -11.09 2.13 -14.96
CA LEU A 74 -11.92 1.29 -15.82
C LEU A 74 -13.42 1.57 -15.65
N GLY A 75 -13.88 1.77 -14.41
CA GLY A 75 -15.26 2.15 -14.14
C GLY A 75 -15.65 3.52 -14.67
N VAL A 76 -14.71 4.47 -14.74
CA VAL A 76 -14.96 5.79 -15.34
C VAL A 76 -14.95 5.72 -16.87
N ALA A 77 -14.01 4.97 -17.45
CA ALA A 77 -13.77 4.88 -18.89
C ALA A 77 -14.84 4.10 -19.67
N ILE A 78 -15.54 3.16 -19.01
CA ILE A 78 -16.61 2.33 -19.59
C ILE A 78 -17.99 2.83 -19.13
#